data_AF-A0A7V4E842-F1
#
_entry.id   AF-A0A7V4E842-F1
#
_cell.length_a   1.000
_cell.length_b   1.000
_cell.length_c   1.000
_cell.angle_alpha   90.00
_cell.angle_beta   90.00
_cell.angle_gamma   90.00
#
_symmetry.space_group_name_H-M   'P 1'
#
loop_
_entity.id
_entity.type
_entity.pdbx_description
1 polymer ?
#
loop_
_entity_poly.entity_id
_entity_poly.type
_entity_poly.pdbx_seq_one_letter_code
_entity_poly.pdbx_strand_id
1 'polypeptide(L)'
;MKAKERLALEILEAMRRGEKFTVAALLQGMMAYRREQKAIVDLLGRNPKEGVALAVLISLSPWFFKEGGGRDRKGLLAPVYEALRGVRLEKEERESVVRFFQEATWPEIRFLRQLTKRLGMEVEVRDLVYTMSWLTRHRTVLTRLGVGQFVEGSRAEAKEAS
;
A
#
# COMPACT_ATOMS: atom_id res chain seq x y z
N MET A 1 -18.30 -1.92 3.32
CA MET A 1 -16.94 -2.16 2.81
C MET A 1 -15.95 -2.32 3.96
N LYS A 2 -14.90 -3.16 3.83
CA LYS A 2 -13.91 -3.32 4.90
C LYS A 2 -12.95 -2.12 4.94
N ALA A 3 -12.47 -1.71 6.13
CA ALA A 3 -11.58 -0.55 6.29
C ALA A 3 -10.35 -0.59 5.37
N LYS A 4 -9.67 -1.74 5.26
CA LYS A 4 -8.53 -1.92 4.34
C LYS A 4 -8.86 -1.76 2.84
N GLU A 5 -10.09 -2.08 2.45
CA GLU A 5 -10.56 -1.90 1.06
C GLU A 5 -10.88 -0.42 0.82
N ARG A 6 -11.54 0.24 1.78
CA ARG A 6 -11.76 1.69 1.72
C ARG A 6 -10.44 2.45 1.69
N LEU A 7 -9.51 2.11 2.58
CA LEU A 7 -8.17 2.73 2.63
C LEU A 7 -7.43 2.59 1.29
N ALA A 8 -7.56 1.46 0.61
CA ALA A 8 -6.99 1.28 -0.72
C ALA A 8 -7.63 2.23 -1.75
N LEU A 9 -8.96 2.42 -1.71
CA LEU A 9 -9.62 3.40 -2.59
C LEU A 9 -9.15 4.84 -2.31
N GLU A 10 -9.02 5.22 -1.03
CA GLU A 10 -8.49 6.54 -0.62
C GLU A 10 -7.06 6.76 -1.15
N ILE A 11 -6.20 5.73 -1.13
CA ILE A 11 -4.86 5.80 -1.72
C ILE A 11 -4.95 6.03 -3.23
N LEU A 12 -5.78 5.27 -3.95
CA LEU A 12 -5.95 5.42 -5.39
C LEU A 12 -6.44 6.83 -5.77
N GLU A 13 -7.39 7.38 -5.02
CA GLU A 13 -7.87 8.75 -5.20
C GLU A 13 -6.79 9.80 -4.91
N ALA A 14 -5.98 9.61 -3.86
CA ALA A 14 -4.84 10.48 -3.57
C ALA A 14 -3.77 10.43 -4.68
N MET A 15 -3.54 9.26 -5.27
CA MET A 15 -2.64 9.11 -6.43
C MET A 15 -3.15 9.90 -7.64
N ARG A 16 -4.45 9.80 -7.95
CA ARG A 16 -5.11 10.55 -9.04
C ARG A 16 -5.02 12.07 -8.82
N ARG A 17 -5.08 12.52 -7.57
CA ARG A 17 -4.88 13.93 -7.19
C ARG A 17 -3.42 14.38 -7.14
N GLY A 18 -2.46 13.45 -7.30
CA GLY A 18 -1.03 13.76 -7.25
C GLY A 18 -0.47 14.02 -5.85
N GLU A 19 -1.20 13.63 -4.80
CA GLU A 19 -0.86 13.91 -3.40
C GLU A 19 0.19 12.92 -2.84
N LYS A 20 1.46 13.07 -3.25
CA LYS A 20 2.54 12.12 -2.94
C LYS A 20 2.71 11.83 -1.43
N PHE A 21 2.60 12.87 -0.59
CA PHE A 21 2.72 12.72 0.87
C PHE A 21 1.55 11.95 1.47
N THR A 22 0.32 12.26 1.05
CA THR A 22 -0.88 11.50 1.42
C THR A 22 -0.74 10.04 1.03
N VAL A 23 -0.32 9.78 -0.22
CA VAL A 23 -0.11 8.42 -0.72
C VAL A 23 0.92 7.67 0.14
N ALA A 24 2.07 8.28 0.43
CA ALA A 24 3.11 7.66 1.24
C ALA A 24 2.61 7.31 2.65
N ALA A 25 1.92 8.23 3.31
CA ALA A 25 1.36 8.02 4.65
C ALA A 25 0.32 6.89 4.68
N LEU A 26 -0.63 6.91 3.74
CA LEU A 26 -1.70 5.93 3.70
C LEU A 26 -1.21 4.54 3.26
N LEU A 27 -0.22 4.46 2.35
CA LEU A 27 0.43 3.20 1.99
C LEU A 27 1.01 2.52 3.22
N GLN A 28 1.70 3.25 4.09
CA GLN A 28 2.21 2.66 5.33
C GLN A 28 1.08 2.16 6.24
N GLY A 29 -0.03 2.91 6.33
CA GLY A 29 -1.25 2.48 7.03
C GLY A 29 -1.82 1.12 6.56
N MET A 30 -1.49 0.66 5.35
CA MET A 30 -1.90 -0.68 4.87
C MET A 30 -1.30 -1.84 5.68
N MET A 31 -0.20 -1.59 6.39
CA MET A 31 0.46 -2.58 7.24
C MET A 31 -0.01 -2.53 8.70
N ALA A 32 -0.76 -1.49 9.07
CA ALA A 32 -1.28 -1.34 10.42
C ALA A 32 -2.31 -2.42 10.79
N TYR A 33 -2.55 -2.60 12.08
CA TYR A 33 -3.63 -3.44 12.59
C TYR A 33 -5.02 -2.93 12.13
N ARG A 34 -6.03 -3.81 12.23
CA ARG A 34 -7.38 -3.54 11.70
C ARG A 34 -8.04 -2.35 12.38
N ARG A 35 -7.81 -2.17 13.69
CA ARG A 35 -8.41 -1.09 14.49
C ARG A 35 -7.89 0.27 14.02
N GLU A 36 -6.61 0.34 13.73
CA GLU A 36 -5.86 1.51 13.30
C GLU A 36 -6.26 1.89 11.87
N GLN A 37 -6.36 0.90 10.97
CA GLN A 37 -6.90 1.12 9.63
C GLN A 37 -8.34 1.66 9.67
N LYS A 38 -9.16 1.19 10.61
CA LYS A 38 -10.52 1.72 10.79
C LYS A 38 -10.47 3.17 11.26
N ALA A 39 -9.65 3.49 12.25
CA ALA A 39 -9.51 4.85 12.76
C ALA A 39 -9.03 5.83 11.68
N ILE A 40 -8.03 5.44 10.87
CA ILE A 40 -7.57 6.24 9.72
C ILE A 40 -8.74 6.52 8.77
N VAL A 41 -9.47 5.49 8.35
CA VAL A 41 -10.60 5.64 7.41
C VAL A 41 -11.73 6.48 7.99
N ASP A 42 -12.09 6.28 9.25
CA ASP A 42 -13.14 7.05 9.93
C ASP A 42 -12.76 8.54 10.00
N LEU A 43 -11.47 8.84 10.24
CA LEU A 43 -10.96 10.21 10.21
C LEU A 43 -10.90 10.77 8.80
N LEU A 44 -10.46 10.01 7.79
CA LEU A 44 -10.45 10.48 6.40
C LEU A 44 -11.84 10.96 5.93
N GLY A 45 -12.91 10.32 6.38
CA GLY A 45 -14.28 10.73 6.07
C GLY A 45 -14.81 11.96 6.82
N ARG A 46 -14.19 12.35 7.95
CA ARG A 46 -14.64 13.46 8.80
C ARG A 46 -13.69 14.65 8.79
N ASN A 47 -12.39 14.37 8.92
CA ASN A 47 -11.28 15.31 8.88
C ASN A 47 -10.08 14.67 8.17
N PRO A 48 -9.95 14.85 6.83
CA PRO A 48 -8.90 14.23 6.03
C PRO A 48 -7.48 14.47 6.55
N LYS A 49 -7.19 15.68 7.07
CA LYS A 49 -5.86 16.03 7.57
C LYS A 49 -5.48 15.21 8.80
N GLU A 50 -6.42 14.99 9.72
CA GLU A 50 -6.21 14.15 10.90
C GLU A 50 -6.03 12.67 10.51
N GLY A 51 -6.76 12.18 9.51
CA GLY A 51 -6.60 10.82 9.00
C GLY A 51 -5.19 10.59 8.44
N VAL A 52 -4.68 11.53 7.66
CA VAL A 52 -3.30 11.49 7.14
C VAL A 52 -2.27 11.61 8.26
N ALA A 53 -2.46 12.54 9.19
CA ALA A 53 -1.57 12.70 10.33
C ALA A 53 -1.50 11.43 11.19
N LEU A 54 -2.65 10.78 11.45
CA LEU A 54 -2.69 9.52 12.19
C LEU A 54 -1.93 8.42 11.44
N ALA A 55 -2.10 8.32 10.12
CA ALA A 55 -1.36 7.34 9.31
C ALA A 55 0.16 7.56 9.40
N VAL A 56 0.63 8.81 9.38
CA VAL A 56 2.05 9.15 9.61
C VAL A 56 2.51 8.71 11.00
N LEU A 57 1.78 9.09 12.05
CA LEU A 57 2.17 8.78 13.44
C LEU A 57 2.23 7.26 13.70
N ILE A 58 1.26 6.51 13.17
CA ILE A 58 1.26 5.04 13.22
C ILE A 58 2.51 4.49 12.55
N SER A 59 2.92 5.08 11.43
CA SER A 59 4.09 4.64 10.65
C SER A 59 5.41 4.77 11.36
N LEU A 60 5.49 5.65 12.34
CA LEU A 60 6.69 5.89 13.13
C LEU A 60 6.81 4.96 14.35
N SER A 61 5.81 4.12 14.62
CA SER A 61 5.76 3.31 15.84
C SER A 61 5.54 1.82 15.54
N PRO A 62 6.46 0.93 15.97
CA PRO A 62 6.37 -0.51 15.70
C PRO A 62 5.18 -1.18 16.39
N TRP A 63 4.60 -0.55 17.42
CA TRP A 63 3.47 -1.06 18.21
C TRP A 63 2.17 -1.21 17.41
N PHE A 64 2.05 -0.50 16.30
CA PHE A 64 0.84 -0.50 15.47
C PHE A 64 0.94 -1.43 14.26
N PHE A 65 2.08 -2.09 14.07
CA PHE A 65 2.35 -2.96 12.93
C PHE A 65 2.30 -4.42 13.29
N LYS A 66 1.85 -5.22 12.32
CA LYS A 66 2.13 -6.65 12.33
C LYS A 66 3.58 -6.84 11.92
N GLU A 67 4.36 -7.60 12.70
CA GLU A 67 5.69 -8.05 12.27
C GLU A 67 5.65 -8.60 10.83
N GLY A 68 6.62 -8.17 10.03
CA GLY A 68 6.72 -8.46 8.59
C GLY A 68 6.70 -9.96 8.32
N GLY A 69 5.73 -10.39 7.50
CA GLY A 69 5.46 -11.80 7.26
C GLY A 69 6.42 -12.47 6.28
N GLY A 70 6.79 -13.72 6.58
CA GLY A 70 7.46 -14.67 5.68
C GLY A 70 6.51 -15.33 4.67
N ARG A 71 5.62 -14.56 4.03
CA ARG A 71 4.75 -15.12 2.96
C ARG A 71 5.36 -14.87 1.58
N ASP A 72 5.15 -15.80 0.67
CA ASP A 72 5.55 -15.66 -0.73
C ASP A 72 4.85 -14.45 -1.39
N ARG A 73 5.66 -13.48 -1.85
CA ARG A 73 5.19 -12.29 -2.57
C ARG A 73 4.44 -12.66 -3.84
N LYS A 74 4.89 -13.70 -4.56
CA LYS A 74 4.27 -14.13 -5.82
C LYS A 74 2.83 -14.61 -5.58
N GLY A 75 2.62 -15.47 -4.59
CA GLY A 75 1.27 -15.91 -4.20
C GLY A 75 0.32 -14.78 -3.82
N LEU A 76 0.82 -13.69 -3.23
CA LEU A 76 -0.01 -12.53 -2.87
C LEU A 76 -0.36 -11.63 -4.05
N LEU A 77 0.47 -11.64 -5.09
CA LEU A 77 0.27 -10.89 -6.33
C LEU A 77 -0.43 -11.71 -7.42
N ALA A 78 -0.63 -13.02 -7.24
CA ALA A 78 -1.35 -13.86 -8.20
C ALA A 78 -2.69 -13.27 -8.67
N PRO A 79 -3.55 -12.69 -7.80
CA PRO A 79 -4.79 -12.04 -8.26
C PRO A 79 -4.56 -10.83 -9.18
N VAL A 80 -3.45 -10.10 -8.99
CA VAL A 80 -3.06 -8.99 -9.86
C VAL A 80 -2.59 -9.51 -11.21
N TYR A 81 -1.78 -10.57 -11.23
CA TYR A 81 -1.36 -11.21 -12.47
C TYR A 81 -2.54 -11.70 -13.31
N GLU A 82 -3.49 -12.40 -12.68
CA GLU A 82 -4.70 -12.88 -13.37
C GLU A 82 -5.55 -11.72 -13.91
N ALA A 83 -5.72 -10.64 -13.14
CA ALA A 83 -6.45 -9.46 -13.60
C ALA A 83 -5.81 -8.76 -14.80
N LEU A 84 -4.49 -8.87 -14.97
CA LEU A 84 -3.75 -8.28 -16.09
C LEU A 84 -3.65 -9.21 -17.30
N ARG A 85 -4.13 -10.46 -17.19
CA ARG A 85 -4.00 -11.45 -18.26
C ARG A 85 -4.80 -11.01 -19.49
N GLY A 86 -4.13 -10.93 -20.63
CA GLY A 86 -4.75 -10.49 -21.89
C GLY A 86 -4.97 -8.98 -22.01
N VAL A 87 -4.54 -8.18 -21.03
CA VAL A 87 -4.59 -6.72 -21.13
C VAL A 87 -3.51 -6.24 -22.09
N ARG A 88 -3.91 -5.47 -23.10
CA ARG A 88 -2.97 -4.81 -24.01
C ARG A 88 -2.32 -3.61 -23.32
N LEU A 89 -1.03 -3.73 -23.04
CA LEU A 89 -0.22 -2.69 -22.44
C LEU A 89 0.67 -2.02 -23.49
N GLU A 90 0.82 -0.71 -23.38
CA GLU A 90 1.85 0.02 -24.11
C GLU A 90 3.24 -0.35 -23.59
N LYS A 91 4.30 -0.01 -24.35
CA LYS A 91 5.68 -0.35 -23.99
C LYS A 91 6.05 0.17 -22.60
N GLU A 92 5.77 1.44 -22.33
CA GLU A 92 6.08 2.09 -21.05
C GLU A 92 5.27 1.52 -19.88
N GLU A 93 3.99 1.21 -20.10
CA GLU A 93 3.13 0.55 -19.11
C GLU A 93 3.70 -0.83 -18.77
N ARG A 94 4.08 -1.61 -19.78
CA ARG A 94 4.65 -2.95 -19.60
C ARG A 94 5.95 -2.90 -18.80
N GLU A 95 6.86 -2.00 -19.15
CA GLU A 95 8.11 -1.80 -18.41
C GLU A 95 7.85 -1.44 -16.95
N SER A 96 6.90 -0.54 -16.70
CA SER A 96 6.55 -0.11 -15.36
C SER A 96 5.91 -1.21 -14.51
N VAL A 97 5.04 -2.03 -15.11
CA VAL A 97 4.39 -3.19 -14.47
C VAL A 97 5.41 -4.28 -14.14
N VAL A 98 6.32 -4.61 -15.07
CA VAL A 98 7.38 -5.59 -14.82
C VAL A 98 8.29 -5.14 -13.68
N ARG A 99 8.73 -3.88 -13.71
CA ARG A 99 9.57 -3.32 -12.64
C ARG A 99 8.84 -3.30 -11.30
N PHE A 100 7.55 -2.98 -11.29
CA PHE A 100 6.73 -3.05 -10.09
C PHE A 100 6.78 -4.45 -9.47
N PHE A 101 6.55 -5.51 -10.25
CA PHE A 101 6.56 -6.89 -9.72
C PHE A 101 7.91 -7.32 -9.14
N GLN A 102 9.01 -6.77 -9.64
CA GLN A 102 10.36 -7.05 -9.14
C GLN A 102 10.66 -6.32 -7.82
N GLU A 103 10.17 -5.08 -7.68
CA GLU A 103 10.61 -4.16 -6.64
C GLU A 103 9.52 -3.86 -5.57
N ALA A 104 8.32 -4.41 -5.72
CA ALA A 104 7.17 -4.07 -4.87
C ALA A 104 7.46 -4.28 -3.37
N THR A 105 7.16 -3.26 -2.58
CA THR A 105 7.26 -3.29 -1.12
C THR A 105 6.02 -3.94 -0.49
N TRP A 106 6.11 -4.35 0.78
CA TRP A 106 4.98 -4.95 1.49
C TRP A 106 3.71 -4.07 1.53
N PRO A 107 3.79 -2.76 1.83
CA PRO A 107 2.68 -1.82 1.67
C PRO A 107 2.03 -1.86 0.29
N GLU A 108 2.84 -1.80 -0.77
CA GLU A 108 2.37 -1.76 -2.16
C GLU A 108 1.66 -3.07 -2.55
N ILE A 109 2.19 -4.22 -2.15
CA ILE A 109 1.56 -5.53 -2.38
C ILE A 109 0.21 -5.61 -1.66
N ARG A 110 0.15 -5.17 -0.40
CA ARG A 110 -1.10 -5.19 0.39
C ARG A 110 -2.16 -4.28 -0.21
N PHE A 111 -1.73 -3.10 -0.66
CA PHE A 111 -2.54 -2.11 -1.35
C PHE A 111 -3.15 -2.68 -2.62
N LEU A 112 -2.33 -3.15 -3.58
CA LEU A 112 -2.85 -3.72 -4.83
C LEU A 112 -3.78 -4.90 -4.59
N ARG A 113 -3.45 -5.78 -3.63
CA ARG A 113 -4.32 -6.90 -3.27
C ARG A 113 -5.68 -6.45 -2.71
N GLN A 114 -5.79 -5.27 -2.12
CA GLN A 114 -7.10 -4.73 -1.71
C GLN A 114 -7.83 -4.11 -2.90
N LEU A 115 -7.13 -3.43 -3.81
CA LEU A 115 -7.72 -2.93 -5.05
C LEU A 115 -8.29 -4.07 -5.91
N THR A 116 -7.60 -5.21 -6.04
CA THR A 116 -8.10 -6.35 -6.82
C THR A 116 -9.44 -6.90 -6.33
N LYS A 117 -9.78 -6.69 -5.05
CA LYS A 117 -11.07 -7.13 -4.50
C LYS A 117 -12.24 -6.22 -4.86
N ARG A 118 -11.94 -5.04 -5.42
CA ARG A 118 -12.92 -4.06 -5.88
C ARG A 118 -12.93 -3.94 -7.41
N LEU A 119 -12.22 -4.85 -8.10
CA LEU A 119 -12.26 -4.93 -9.55
C LEU A 119 -13.69 -5.18 -10.05
N GLY A 120 -14.10 -4.42 -11.07
CA GLY A 120 -15.45 -4.49 -11.63
C GLY A 120 -16.53 -3.89 -10.74
N MET A 121 -16.15 -3.26 -9.61
CA MET A 121 -17.05 -2.50 -8.74
C MET A 121 -16.65 -1.03 -8.76
N GLU A 122 -15.60 -0.65 -8.03
CA GLU A 122 -15.06 0.72 -7.98
C GLU A 122 -13.67 0.85 -8.62
N VAL A 123 -13.06 -0.28 -9.01
CA VAL A 123 -11.71 -0.33 -9.59
C VAL A 123 -11.78 -1.01 -10.94
N GLU A 124 -11.14 -0.42 -11.94
CA GLU A 124 -10.95 -1.04 -13.24
C GLU A 124 -9.57 -1.67 -13.37
N VAL A 125 -9.40 -2.56 -14.35
CA VAL A 125 -8.07 -3.14 -14.64
C VAL A 125 -7.06 -2.05 -15.01
N ARG A 126 -7.50 -0.99 -15.69
CA ARG A 126 -6.66 0.18 -15.99
C ARG A 126 -6.21 0.93 -14.75
N ASP A 127 -6.99 0.91 -13.67
CA ASP A 127 -6.55 1.49 -12.40
C ASP A 127 -5.39 0.71 -11.78
N LEU A 128 -5.34 -0.61 -11.95
CA LEU A 128 -4.20 -1.41 -11.51
C LEU A 128 -2.95 -1.07 -12.31
N VAL A 129 -3.08 -0.95 -13.63
CA VAL A 129 -1.98 -0.54 -14.53
C VAL A 129 -1.48 0.85 -14.17
N TYR A 130 -2.39 1.81 -14.00
CA TYR A 130 -2.10 3.16 -13.54
C TYR A 130 -1.37 3.14 -12.19
N THR A 131 -1.89 2.37 -11.22
CA THR A 131 -1.33 2.27 -9.88
C THR A 131 0.11 1.77 -9.90
N MET A 132 0.37 0.65 -10.58
CA MET A 132 1.73 0.10 -10.70
C MET A 132 2.66 1.07 -11.41
N SER A 133 2.19 1.72 -12.48
CA SER A 133 2.99 2.69 -13.23
C SER A 133 3.34 3.93 -12.39
N TRP A 134 2.37 4.45 -11.64
CA TRP A 134 2.57 5.57 -10.75
C TRP A 134 3.54 5.24 -9.62
N LEU A 135 3.38 4.07 -8.97
CA LEU A 135 4.27 3.62 -7.90
C LEU A 135 5.71 3.46 -8.41
N THR A 136 5.89 2.83 -9.57
CA THR A 136 7.20 2.69 -10.20
C THR A 136 7.83 4.05 -10.53
N ARG A 137 7.06 4.98 -11.11
CA ARG A 137 7.55 6.34 -11.45
C ARG A 137 7.94 7.15 -10.20
N HIS A 138 7.23 6.97 -9.10
CA HIS A 138 7.43 7.75 -7.87
C HIS A 138 8.27 7.03 -6.82
N ARG A 139 8.80 5.84 -7.14
CA ARG A 139 9.53 4.97 -6.20
C ARG A 139 10.60 5.70 -5.41
N THR A 140 11.47 6.48 -6.06
CA THR A 140 12.53 7.23 -5.38
C THR A 140 12.00 8.18 -4.30
N VAL A 141 10.89 8.88 -4.58
CA VAL A 141 10.25 9.77 -3.59
C VAL A 141 9.62 8.97 -2.46
N LEU A 142 8.90 7.88 -2.78
CA LEU A 142 8.26 7.04 -1.78
C LEU A 142 9.27 6.37 -0.84
N THR A 143 10.40 5.88 -1.37
CA THR A 143 11.50 5.32 -0.58
C THR A 143 12.09 6.36 0.36
N ARG A 144 12.30 7.61 -0.11
CA ARG A 144 12.78 8.72 0.75
C ARG A 144 11.80 9.11 1.84
N LEU A 145 10.50 8.92 1.60
CA LEU A 145 9.45 9.08 2.61
C LEU A 145 9.28 7.83 3.50
N GLY A 146 10.19 6.86 3.38
CA GLY A 146 10.24 5.68 4.23
C GLY A 146 9.25 4.58 3.84
N VAL A 147 8.53 4.66 2.71
CA VAL A 147 7.57 3.61 2.30
C VAL A 147 8.28 2.27 2.13
N GLY A 148 7.80 1.26 2.85
CA GLY A 148 8.37 -0.09 2.82
C GLY A 148 9.62 -0.29 3.66
N GLN A 149 10.12 0.76 4.30
CA GLN A 149 11.10 0.66 5.38
C GLN A 149 10.33 0.42 6.68
N PHE A 150 10.67 -0.66 7.37
CA PHE A 150 10.17 -0.94 8.72
C PHE A 150 11.38 -1.05 9.62
N VAL A 151 11.33 -0.37 10.76
CA VAL A 151 12.25 -0.68 11.85
C VAL A 151 11.92 -2.10 12.28
N GLU A 152 12.79 -3.06 11.99
CA GLU A 152 12.72 -4.37 12.63
C GLU A 152 12.81 -4.09 14.12
N GLY A 153 11.69 -4.26 14.83
CA GLY A 153 11.72 -4.21 16.29
C GLY A 153 12.76 -5.23 16.73
N SER A 154 13.76 -4.79 17.48
CA SER A 154 14.75 -5.63 18.13
C SER A 154 14.06 -6.57 19.12
N ARG A 155 13.40 -7.61 18.62
CA ARG A 155 13.02 -8.78 19.42
C ARG A 155 14.26 -9.53 19.95
N ALA A 156 15.46 -9.14 19.51
CA ALA A 156 16.73 -9.60 20.04
C ALA A 156 16.98 -9.13 21.48
N GLU A 157 16.54 -7.94 21.89
CA GLU A 157 16.89 -7.40 23.21
C GLU A 157 15.95 -7.84 24.33
N ALA A 158 14.73 -8.28 24.01
CA ALA A 158 13.78 -8.78 25.02
C ALA A 158 14.04 -10.23 25.46
N LYS A 159 14.95 -10.96 24.78
CA LYS A 159 15.33 -12.33 25.16
C LYS A 159 16.59 -12.42 26.01
N GLU A 160 17.38 -11.35 26.11
CA GLU A 160 18.55 -11.31 27.01
C GLU A 160 18.21 -10.78 28.41
N ALA A 161 16.96 -10.32 28.62
CA ALA A 161 16.49 -9.80 29.90
C ALA A 161 15.45 -10.69 30.61
N SER A 162 15.29 -11.95 30.22
CA SER A 162 14.36 -12.90 30.86
C SER A 162 15.03 -14.22 31.26
#